data_AF-A0A9E8FJ27-F1
#
_entry.id   AF-A0A9E8FJ27-F1
#
_cell.length_a   1.000
_cell.length_b   1.000
_cell.length_c   1.000
_cell.angle_alpha   90.00
_cell.angle_beta   90.00
_cell.angle_gamma   90.00
#
_symmetry.space_group_name_H-M   'P 1'
#
loop_
_entity.id
_entity.type
_entity.pdbx_description
1 polymer ?
#
loop_
_entity_poly.entity_id
_entity_poly.type
_entity_poly.pdbx_seq_one_letter_code
_entity_poly.pdbx_strand_id
1 'polypeptide(L)' 'MSTKTPVFTFETALAELEQLVQRMESGELSLEESLQSFEQGVKLTRQCQQALSSAEQRVQLLLEQNGQSVAQPFQGEQ' A
#
# COMPACT_ATOMS: atom_id res chain seq x y z
N MET A 1 -3.74 27.54 -8.87
CA MET A 1 -3.56 26.31 -9.67
C MET A 1 -2.37 25.58 -9.08
N SER A 2 -2.60 24.62 -8.17
CA SER A 2 -1.52 23.92 -7.48
C SER A 2 -1.02 22.75 -8.33
N THR A 3 0.30 22.76 -8.51
CA THR A 3 1.10 21.96 -9.42
C THR A 3 0.97 20.45 -9.17
N LYS A 4 0.33 19.74 -10.11
CA LYS A 4 0.34 18.27 -10.20
C LYS A 4 1.72 17.79 -10.68
N THR A 5 2.70 17.77 -9.78
CA THR A 5 3.77 16.77 -9.89
C THR A 5 3.10 15.45 -9.49
N PRO A 6 3.20 14.35 -10.26
CA PRO A 6 2.68 13.06 -9.80
C PRO A 6 3.57 12.60 -8.65
N VAL A 7 3.25 13.08 -7.46
CA VAL A 7 3.67 12.45 -6.21
C VAL A 7 3.08 11.06 -6.29
N PHE A 8 3.90 10.03 -6.23
CA PHE A 8 3.42 8.66 -6.15
C PHE A 8 2.39 8.58 -5.02
N THR A 9 1.11 8.41 -5.36
CA THR A 9 0.02 8.32 -4.38
C THR A 9 -0.38 6.86 -4.25
N PHE A 10 -0.81 6.48 -3.05
CA PHE A 10 -1.37 5.16 -2.80
C PHE A 10 -2.48 4.82 -3.80
N GLU A 11 -3.36 5.79 -4.10
CA GLU A 11 -4.46 5.62 -5.05
C GLU A 11 -3.98 5.33 -6.47
N THR A 12 -2.91 6.01 -6.93
CA THR A 12 -2.31 5.73 -8.24
C THR A 12 -1.70 4.32 -8.29
N ALA A 13 -0.95 3.95 -7.25
CA ALA A 13 -0.31 2.64 -7.17
C ALA A 13 -1.32 1.50 -7.14
N LEU A 14 -2.44 1.71 -6.41
CA LEU A 14 -3.54 0.76 -6.33
C LEU A 14 -4.24 0.62 -7.68
N ALA A 15 -4.54 1.73 -8.37
CA ALA A 15 -5.18 1.70 -9.69
C ALA A 15 -4.29 1.00 -10.74
N GLU A 16 -2.96 1.23 -10.71
CA GLU A 16 -2.02 0.51 -11.57
C GLU A 16 -1.99 -0.99 -11.26
N LEU A 17 -2.07 -1.38 -9.99
CA LEU A 17 -2.11 -2.78 -9.58
C LEU A 17 -3.40 -3.46 -10.06
N GLU A 18 -4.56 -2.79 -9.92
CA GLU A 18 -5.84 -3.31 -10.41
C GLU A 18 -5.84 -3.53 -11.92
N GLN A 19 -5.33 -2.57 -12.69
CA GLN A 19 -5.18 -2.68 -14.15
C GLN A 19 -4.26 -3.86 -14.52
N LEU A 20 -3.16 -4.03 -13.78
CA LEU A 20 -2.21 -5.11 -14.00
C LEU A 20 -2.83 -6.47 -13.72
N VAL A 21 -3.56 -6.62 -12.61
CA VAL A 21 -4.28 -7.86 -12.27
C VAL A 21 -5.32 -8.18 -13.35
N GLN A 22 -6.12 -7.19 -13.76
CA GLN A 22 -7.13 -7.39 -14.80
C GLN A 22 -6.51 -7.88 -16.12
N ARG A 23 -5.30 -7.36 -16.47
CA ARG A 23 -4.56 -7.82 -17.65
C ARG A 23 -4.04 -9.25 -17.49
N MET A 24 -3.55 -9.62 -16.31
CA MET A 24 -3.11 -10.99 -16.01
C MET A 24 -4.27 -11.97 -16.06
N GLU A 25 -5.46 -11.57 -15.63
CA GLU A 25 -6.69 -12.38 -15.66
C GLU A 25 -7.29 -12.53 -17.07
N SER A 26 -6.96 -11.63 -18.01
CA SER A 26 -7.42 -11.73 -19.42
C SER A 26 -6.90 -13.00 -20.12
N GLY A 27 -5.75 -13.54 -19.67
CA GLY A 27 -5.14 -14.73 -20.24
C GLY A 27 -4.49 -14.52 -21.62
N GLU A 28 -4.39 -13.28 -22.08
CA GLU A 28 -3.78 -12.91 -23.37
C GLU A 28 -2.26 -12.72 -23.30
N LEU A 29 -1.67 -12.78 -22.10
CA LEU A 29 -0.26 -12.54 -21.88
C LEU A 29 0.59 -13.76 -22.25
N SER A 30 1.71 -13.50 -22.91
CA SER A 30 2.78 -14.50 -23.03
C SER A 30 3.40 -14.82 -21.66
N LEU A 31 4.18 -15.91 -21.57
CA LEU A 31 4.89 -16.27 -20.35
C LEU A 31 5.84 -15.14 -19.88
N GLU A 32 6.56 -14.53 -20.80
CA GLU A 32 7.50 -13.44 -20.50
C GLU A 32 6.77 -12.20 -19.99
N GLU A 33 5.66 -11.82 -20.64
CA GLU A 33 4.84 -10.69 -20.18
C GLU A 33 4.14 -10.98 -18.84
N SER A 34 3.77 -12.23 -18.59
CA SER A 34 3.20 -12.66 -17.31
C SER A 34 4.21 -12.50 -16.17
N LEU A 35 5.48 -12.85 -16.43
CA LEU A 35 6.57 -12.67 -15.48
C LEU A 35 6.85 -11.18 -15.21
N GLN A 36 6.93 -10.36 -16.26
CA GLN A 36 7.10 -8.91 -16.09
C GLN A 36 5.93 -8.27 -15.33
N SER A 37 4.70 -8.68 -15.65
CA SER A 37 3.51 -8.20 -14.95
C SER A 37 3.56 -8.59 -13.47
N PHE A 38 3.95 -9.83 -13.16
CA PHE A 38 4.13 -10.27 -11.79
C PHE A 38 5.18 -9.45 -11.03
N GLU A 39 6.36 -9.23 -11.60
CA GLU A 39 7.41 -8.41 -10.98
C GLU A 39 6.92 -6.98 -10.69
N GLN A 40 6.22 -6.37 -11.65
CA GLN A 40 5.65 -5.04 -11.49
C GLN A 40 4.55 -5.02 -10.41
N GLY A 41 3.69 -6.04 -10.37
CA GLY A 41 2.66 -6.20 -9.33
C GLY A 41 3.25 -6.32 -7.93
N VAL A 42 4.35 -7.07 -7.77
CA VAL A 42 5.08 -7.17 -6.49
C VAL A 42 5.64 -5.81 -6.08
N LYS A 43 6.21 -5.05 -7.02
CA LYS A 43 6.74 -3.72 -6.76
C LYS A 43 5.64 -2.73 -6.34
N LEU A 44 4.51 -2.73 -7.03
CA LEU A 44 3.34 -1.89 -6.69
C LEU A 44 2.81 -2.25 -5.30
N THR A 45 2.64 -3.54 -5.00
CA THR A 45 2.17 -4.02 -3.70
C THR A 45 3.07 -3.56 -2.55
N ARG A 46 4.41 -3.66 -2.72
CA ARG A 46 5.36 -3.18 -1.71
C ARG A 46 5.25 -1.68 -1.46
N GLN A 47 5.05 -0.90 -2.52
CA GLN A 47 4.88 0.55 -2.39
C GLN A 47 3.58 0.91 -1.66
N CYS A 48 2.47 0.20 -1.96
CA CYS A 48 1.21 0.37 -1.24
C CYS A 48 1.37 0.06 0.25
N GLN A 49 2.02 -1.06 0.60
CA GLN A 49 2.29 -1.43 1.99
C GLN A 49 3.15 -0.38 2.71
N GLN A 50 4.17 0.16 2.05
CA GLN A 50 5.01 1.20 2.64
C GLN A 50 4.23 2.51 2.89
N ALA A 51 3.34 2.88 1.96
CA ALA A 51 2.48 4.05 2.14
C ALA A 51 1.51 3.87 3.32
N LEU A 52 0.88 2.69 3.44
CA LEU A 52 0.01 2.36 4.57
C LEU A 52 0.77 2.38 5.89
N SER A 53 1.93 1.73 5.96
CA SER A 53 2.76 1.70 7.17
C SER A 53 3.18 3.12 7.61
N SER A 54 3.51 4.00 6.66
CA SER A 54 3.84 5.39 6.98
C SER A 54 2.62 6.17 7.50
N ALA A 55 1.43 5.91 6.95
CA ALA A 55 0.19 6.50 7.42
C ALA A 55 -0.17 6.01 8.83
N GLU A 56 -0.07 4.70 9.09
CA GLU A 56 -0.29 4.09 10.40
C GLU A 56 0.65 4.69 11.47
N GLN A 57 1.95 4.78 11.16
CA GLN A 57 2.92 5.39 12.07
C GLN A 57 2.57 6.85 12.39
N ARG A 58 2.11 7.62 11.39
CA ARG A 58 1.69 9.01 11.59
C ARG A 58 0.45 9.11 12.47
N VAL A 59 -0.53 8.22 12.28
CA VAL A 59 -1.73 8.13 13.13
C VAL A 59 -1.34 7.79 14.56
N GLN A 60 -0.44 6.82 14.75
CA GLN A 60 0.04 6.42 16.07
C GLN A 60 0.72 7.58 16.80
N LEU A 61 1.62 8.30 16.13
CA LEU A 61 2.26 9.50 16.70
C LEU A 61 1.26 10.60 17.07
N LEU A 62 0.18 10.77 16.30
CA LEU A 62 -0.87 11.74 16.62
C LEU A 62 -1.68 11.32 17.84
N LEU A 63 -1.99 10.03 17.99
CA LEU A 63 -2.68 9.47 19.16
C LEU A 63 -1.83 9.59 20.43
N GLU A 64 -0.53 9.30 20.34
CA GLU A 64 0.43 9.46 21.44
C GLU A 64 0.58 10.93 21.86
N GLN A 65 0.66 11.85 20.89
CA GLN A 65 0.75 13.30 21.16
C GLN A 65 -0.53 13.89 21.77
N ASN A 66 -1.69 13.29 21.49
CA ASN A 66 -2.96 13.73 22.07
C ASN A 66 -3.21 13.16 23.48
N GLY A 67 -2.20 12.54 24.10
CA GLY A 67 -2.25 12.05 25.48
C GLY A 67 -3.17 10.84 25.70
N GLN A 68 -3.71 10.24 24.63
CA GLN A 68 -4.48 9.01 24.71
C GLN A 68 -3.55 7.83 24.45
N SER A 69 -2.69 7.53 25.43
CA SER A 69 -2.04 6.23 25.51
C SER A 69 -3.12 5.17 25.73
N VAL A 70 -3.51 4.47 24.66
CA VAL A 70 -4.27 3.22 24.79
C VAL A 70 -3.40 2.05 24.35
N ALA A 71 -2.25 1.92 25.00
CA ALA A 71 -1.58 0.64 25.13
C ALA A 71 -1.95 0.10 26.51
N GLN A 72 -3.02 -0.69 26.59
CA GLN A 72 -3.11 -1.67 27.66
C GLN A 72 -2.51 -2.96 27.12
N PRO A 73 -1.36 -3.43 27.66
CA PRO A 73 -0.96 -4.81 27.43
C PRO A 73 -2.10 -5.70 27.92
N PHE A 74 -2.47 -6.70 27.11
CA PHE A 74 -3.36 -7.76 27.56
C PHE A 74 -2.63 -8.54 28.66
N GLN A 75 -2.90 -8.17 29.90
CA GLN A 75 -2.53 -8.96 31.06
C GLN A 75 -3.61 -10.04 31.15
N GLY A 76 -3.36 -11.20 30.55
CA GLY A 76 -4.15 -12.38 30.85
C GLY A 76 -4.02 -12.66 32.34
N GLU A 77 -5.05 -12.31 33.10
CA GLU A 77 -5.24 -12.74 34.49
C GLU A 77 -5.26 -14.27 34.53
N GLN A 78 -4.29 -14.82 35.28
CA GLN A 78 -4.21 -16.13 35.95
C GLN A 78 -5.15 -17.25 35.48
#